data_AF-A0A8J2THY1-F1
#
_entry.id   AF-A0A8J2THY1-F1
#
_cell.length_a   1.000
_cell.length_b   1.000
_cell.length_c   1.000
_cell.angle_alpha   90.00
_cell.angle_beta   90.00
_cell.angle_gamma   90.00
#
_symmetry.space_group_name_H-M   'P 1'
#
loop_
_entity.id
_entity.type
_entity.pdbx_description
1 polymer ?
#
loop_
_entity_poly.entity_id
_entity_poly.type
_entity_poly.pdbx_seq_one_letter_code
_entity_poly.pdbx_strand_id
1 'polypeptide(L)'
;MSLGSLLLLGGVGYWYVFVEGAPQFDPPAINEAGTGMTFQLQDFQSLAMGQTRQYGLVLPPDYDKNPQKRYPVIFFLHGGHDDGRAWVDKYGLIPVLHQLHQSGKLPPSTIITPDGNDLRGSSPL
;
A
#
# COMPACT_ATOMS: atom_id res chain seq x y z
N MET A 1 -43.21 4.97 8.29
CA MET A 1 -42.06 4.17 8.78
C MET A 1 -41.91 4.47 10.26
N SER A 2 -41.98 3.47 11.15
CA SER A 2 -41.93 3.73 12.59
C SER A 2 -40.49 3.90 13.07
N LEU A 3 -40.29 4.64 14.16
CA LEU A 3 -38.98 4.90 14.76
C LEU A 3 -38.20 3.60 15.10
N GLY A 4 -38.93 2.51 15.36
CA GLY A 4 -38.34 1.19 15.64
C GLY A 4 -37.65 0.55 14.44
N SER A 5 -38.10 0.84 13.21
CA SER A 5 -37.48 0.29 11.99
C SER A 5 -36.13 0.94 11.68
N LEU A 6 -35.91 2.21 12.05
CA LEU A 6 -34.63 2.89 11.87
C LEU A 6 -33.56 2.41 12.86
N LEU A 7 -33.94 2.13 14.11
CA LEU A 7 -33.01 1.66 15.14
C LEU A 7 -32.49 0.25 14.85
N LEU A 8 -33.33 -0.63 14.29
CA LEU A 8 -32.91 -1.97 13.86
C LEU A 8 -31.93 -1.91 12.69
N LEU A 9 -32.17 -1.06 11.69
CA LEU A 9 -31.24 -0.89 10.56
C LEU A 9 -29.90 -0.28 11.00
N GLY A 10 -29.91 0.67 11.93
CA GLY A 10 -28.69 1.23 12.51
C GLY A 10 -27.90 0.21 13.33
N GLY A 11 -28.58 -0.60 14.15
CA GLY A 11 -27.94 -1.65 14.97
C GLY A 11 -27.34 -2.78 14.13
N VAL A 12 -28.08 -3.27 13.13
CA VAL A 12 -27.60 -4.32 12.21
C VAL A 12 -26.47 -3.78 11.32
N GLY A 13 -26.58 -2.54 10.83
CA GLY A 13 -25.52 -1.90 10.07
C GLY A 13 -24.24 -1.72 10.89
N TYR A 14 -24.37 -1.29 12.16
CA TYR A 14 -23.24 -1.17 13.06
C TYR A 14 -22.59 -2.53 13.37
N TRP A 15 -23.40 -3.55 13.66
CA TRP A 15 -22.91 -4.90 13.91
C TRP A 15 -22.19 -5.49 12.68
N TYR A 16 -22.77 -5.32 11.49
CA TYR A 16 -22.20 -5.83 10.25
C TYR A 16 -20.88 -5.16 9.88
N VAL A 17 -20.78 -3.83 10.05
CA VAL A 17 -19.56 -3.08 9.70
C VAL A 17 -18.47 -3.22 10.76
N PHE A 18 -18.81 -3.16 12.04
CA PHE A 18 -17.82 -3.01 13.12
C PHE A 18 -17.60 -4.26 13.96
N VAL A 19 -18.51 -5.26 13.93
CA VAL A 19 -18.36 -6.49 14.71
C VAL A 19 -18.04 -7.69 13.83
N GLU A 20 -18.86 -7.92 12.81
CA GLU A 20 -18.64 -9.03 11.86
C GLU A 20 -17.54 -8.67 10.84
N GLY A 21 -17.46 -7.40 10.47
CA GLY A 21 -16.60 -6.90 9.42
C GLY A 21 -17.25 -7.09 8.06
N ALA A 22 -17.36 -6.00 7.27
CA ALA A 22 -17.85 -6.10 5.89
C ALA A 22 -16.98 -7.11 5.11
N PRO A 23 -17.54 -7.91 4.19
CA PRO A 23 -16.78 -8.83 3.36
C PRO A 23 -15.68 -8.06 2.63
N GLN A 24 -14.45 -8.27 3.08
CA GLN A 24 -13.27 -7.70 2.43
C GLN A 24 -12.85 -8.73 1.38
N PHE A 25 -12.48 -8.28 0.19
CA PHE A 25 -11.84 -9.18 -0.76
C PHE A 25 -10.62 -9.79 -0.06
N ASP A 26 -10.47 -11.11 -0.16
CA ASP A 26 -9.28 -11.76 0.36
C ASP A 26 -8.06 -11.06 -0.25
N PRO A 27 -7.14 -10.51 0.57
CA PRO A 27 -5.98 -9.85 0.03
C PRO A 27 -5.22 -10.86 -0.84
N PRO A 28 -4.67 -10.44 -1.99
CA PRO A 28 -3.80 -11.31 -2.76
C PRO A 28 -2.68 -11.82 -1.83
N ALA A 29 -2.30 -13.09 -2.01
CA ALA A 29 -1.32 -13.73 -1.15
C ALA A 29 -0.08 -12.84 -1.02
N ILE A 30 0.18 -12.32 0.19
CA ILE A 30 1.23 -11.33 0.45
C ILE A 30 2.64 -11.82 0.08
N ASN A 31 2.80 -13.13 -0.11
CA ASN A 31 4.05 -13.77 -0.49
C ASN A 31 3.89 -14.52 -1.82
N GLU A 32 4.19 -13.87 -2.94
CA GLU A 32 4.48 -14.59 -4.18
C GLU A 32 5.99 -14.82 -4.28
N ALA A 33 6.42 -16.06 -4.08
CA ALA A 33 7.79 -16.46 -4.34
C ALA A 33 8.06 -16.39 -5.85
N GLY A 34 9.23 -15.87 -6.24
CA GLY A 34 9.71 -15.92 -7.63
C GLY A 34 9.29 -14.75 -8.53
N THR A 35 8.78 -13.63 -7.99
CA THR A 35 8.48 -12.43 -8.81
C THR A 35 9.73 -11.73 -9.34
N GLY A 36 10.88 -11.89 -8.67
CA GLY A 36 12.12 -11.18 -8.98
C GLY A 36 12.10 -9.69 -8.61
N MET A 37 11.01 -9.18 -8.03
CA MET A 37 10.91 -7.83 -7.49
C MET A 37 11.57 -7.75 -6.12
N THR A 38 12.09 -6.58 -5.76
CA THR A 38 12.64 -6.34 -4.42
C THR A 38 11.92 -5.19 -3.75
N PHE A 39 11.70 -5.30 -2.45
CA PHE A 39 11.23 -4.22 -1.59
C PHE A 39 12.31 -3.86 -0.57
N GLN A 40 12.57 -2.57 -0.39
CA GLN A 40 13.52 -2.05 0.58
C GLN A 40 12.96 -0.80 1.23
N LEU A 41 13.25 -0.58 2.51
CA LEU A 41 13.09 0.73 3.12
C LEU A 41 14.37 1.53 2.96
N GLN A 42 14.20 2.79 2.63
CA GLN A 42 15.28 3.72 2.40
C GLN A 42 14.97 5.04 3.09
N ASP A 43 16.02 5.71 3.52
CA ASP A 43 15.93 6.99 4.21
C ASP A 43 16.45 8.12 3.32
N PHE A 44 15.85 9.30 3.45
CA PHE A 44 16.36 10.52 2.84
C PHE A 44 16.23 11.72 3.79
N GLN A 45 17.16 12.67 3.68
CA GLN A 45 17.04 13.93 4.40
C GLN A 45 15.99 14.82 3.73
N SER A 46 14.86 15.07 4.40
CA SER A 46 13.85 15.99 3.91
C SER A 46 14.17 17.41 4.37
N LEU A 47 14.55 18.28 3.43
CA LEU A 47 14.76 19.70 3.71
C LEU A 47 13.43 20.39 4.07
N ALA A 48 12.34 20.00 3.42
CA ALA A 48 11.02 20.57 3.66
C ALA A 48 10.48 20.28 5.07
N MET A 49 10.87 19.13 5.65
CA MET A 49 10.44 18.73 7.00
C MET A 49 11.54 18.90 8.06
N GLY A 50 12.76 19.27 7.67
CA GLY A 50 13.88 19.43 8.59
C GLY A 50 14.33 18.13 9.28
N GLN A 51 13.97 16.96 8.75
CA GLN A 51 14.24 15.66 9.37
C GLN A 51 14.46 14.55 8.34
N THR A 52 15.11 13.47 8.76
CA THR A 52 15.18 12.23 7.97
C THR A 52 13.79 11.62 7.86
N ARG A 53 13.44 11.18 6.65
CA ARG A 53 12.17 10.55 6.32
C ARG A 53 12.43 9.22 5.64
N GLN A 54 11.53 8.27 5.86
CA GLN A 54 11.62 6.94 5.27
C GLN A 54 10.64 6.77 4.11
N TYR A 55 11.00 5.93 3.15
CA TYR A 55 10.12 5.48 2.09
C TYR A 55 10.40 4.02 1.75
N GLY A 56 9.37 3.32 1.29
CA GLY A 56 9.53 2.03 0.65
C GLY A 56 9.88 2.18 -0.82
N LEU A 57 10.73 1.29 -1.31
CA LEU A 57 11.19 1.22 -2.69
C LEU A 57 10.94 -0.18 -3.22
N VAL A 58 10.10 -0.29 -4.24
CA VAL A 58 9.91 -1.51 -5.03
C VAL A 58 10.62 -1.38 -6.36
N LEU A 59 11.57 -2.27 -6.63
CA LEU A 59 12.26 -2.35 -7.91
C LEU A 59 11.66 -3.47 -8.78
N PRO A 60 11.45 -3.22 -10.09
CA PRO A 60 10.99 -4.25 -11.01
C PRO A 60 12.06 -5.33 -11.20
N PRO A 61 11.71 -6.49 -11.78
CA PRO A 61 12.66 -7.56 -12.02
C PRO A 61 13.84 -7.11 -12.89
N ASP A 62 15.02 -7.65 -12.59
CA ASP A 62 16.27 -7.39 -13.32
C ASP A 62 16.71 -5.91 -13.38
N TYR A 63 16.24 -5.06 -12.45
CA TYR A 63 16.62 -3.64 -12.38
C TYR A 63 18.14 -3.45 -12.38
N ASP A 64 18.87 -4.16 -11.50
CA ASP A 64 20.32 -4.04 -11.35
C ASP A 64 21.11 -4.59 -12.54
N LYS A 65 20.50 -5.47 -13.34
CA LYS A 65 21.13 -6.04 -14.54
C LYS A 65 21.07 -5.08 -15.74
N ASN A 66 20.28 -4.03 -15.66
CA ASN A 66 20.03 -3.10 -16.77
C ASN A 66 20.29 -1.64 -16.36
N PRO A 67 21.54 -1.25 -16.03
CA PRO A 67 21.84 0.05 -15.43
C PRO A 67 21.53 1.26 -16.33
N GLN A 68 21.39 1.06 -17.64
CA GLN A 68 21.04 2.11 -18.60
C GLN A 68 19.53 2.21 -18.85
N LYS A 69 18.75 1.22 -18.44
CA LYS A 69 17.30 1.21 -18.64
C LYS A 69 16.65 2.14 -17.62
N ARG A 70 15.74 2.99 -18.09
CA ARG A 70 14.95 3.88 -17.25
C ARG A 70 13.55 3.31 -17.10
N TYR A 71 13.01 3.42 -15.90
CA TYR A 71 11.70 2.90 -15.53
C TYR A 71 10.79 4.07 -15.12
N PRO A 72 9.50 4.04 -15.46
CA PRO A 72 8.52 4.94 -14.88
C PRO A 72 8.50 4.81 -13.35
N VAL A 73 8.25 5.92 -12.67
CA VAL A 73 8.19 5.98 -11.20
C VAL A 73 6.76 6.27 -10.77
N ILE A 74 6.24 5.48 -9.84
CA ILE A 74 4.91 5.67 -9.25
C ILE A 74 5.09 5.95 -7.76
N PHE A 75 4.61 7.11 -7.32
CA PHE A 75 4.49 7.42 -5.89
C PHE A 75 3.14 6.91 -5.39
N PHE A 76 3.15 5.98 -4.46
CA PHE A 76 1.94 5.31 -3.98
C PHE A 76 1.75 5.54 -2.48
N LEU A 77 0.84 6.45 -2.15
CA LEU A 77 0.62 6.94 -0.79
C LEU A 77 -0.27 5.99 0.00
N HIS A 78 -0.01 5.85 1.30
CA HIS A 78 -0.85 5.09 2.22
C HIS A 78 -2.00 5.94 2.79
N GLY A 79 -2.94 5.29 3.46
CA GLY A 79 -4.03 5.95 4.20
C GLY A 79 -3.64 6.32 5.63
N GLY A 80 -4.61 6.77 6.44
CA GLY A 80 -4.39 6.94 7.87
C GLY A 80 -4.08 5.62 8.58
N HIS A 81 -3.28 5.66 9.64
CA HIS A 81 -2.81 4.54 10.47
C HIS A 81 -1.87 3.55 9.78
N ASP A 82 -1.28 3.97 8.67
CA ASP A 82 -0.28 3.22 7.91
C ASP A 82 1.04 3.99 7.80
N ASP A 83 2.05 3.32 7.25
CA ASP A 83 3.35 3.86 6.91
C ASP A 83 3.77 3.40 5.50
N GLY A 84 5.01 3.71 5.11
CA GLY A 84 5.57 3.33 3.81
C GLY A 84 5.65 1.82 3.55
N ARG A 85 5.45 0.95 4.54
CA ARG A 85 5.46 -0.51 4.38
C ARG A 85 4.09 -1.11 4.09
N ALA A 86 3.01 -0.42 4.46
CA ALA A 86 1.66 -0.99 4.49
C ALA A 86 1.23 -1.62 3.16
N TRP A 87 1.57 -1.01 2.03
CA TRP A 87 1.26 -1.57 0.72
C TRP A 87 1.86 -2.96 0.47
N VAL A 88 3.07 -3.20 0.95
CA VAL A 88 3.74 -4.50 0.79
C VAL A 88 3.28 -5.47 1.87
N ASP A 89 3.28 -5.03 3.12
CA ASP A 89 3.07 -5.93 4.27
C ASP A 89 1.58 -6.26 4.51
N LYS A 90 0.66 -5.35 4.17
CA LYS A 90 -0.78 -5.47 4.45
C LYS A 90 -1.63 -5.65 3.20
N TYR A 91 -1.26 -5.02 2.08
CA TYR A 91 -2.15 -4.89 0.91
C TYR A 91 -1.69 -5.67 -0.32
N GLY A 92 -0.63 -6.48 -0.22
CA GLY A 92 -0.22 -7.39 -1.29
C GLY A 92 0.20 -6.69 -2.59
N LEU A 93 0.91 -5.56 -2.49
CA LEU A 93 1.37 -4.78 -3.64
C LEU A 93 2.22 -5.60 -4.63
N ILE A 94 3.15 -6.41 -4.14
CA ILE A 94 4.11 -7.16 -4.99
C ILE A 94 3.41 -8.14 -5.95
N PRO A 95 2.50 -9.03 -5.49
CA PRO A 95 1.72 -9.90 -6.39
C PRO A 95 0.96 -9.14 -7.48
N VAL A 96 0.31 -8.03 -7.10
CA VAL A 96 -0.48 -7.22 -8.03
C VAL A 96 0.41 -6.60 -9.11
N LEU A 97 1.53 -6.00 -8.73
CA LEU A 97 2.50 -5.45 -9.68
C LEU A 97 3.04 -6.53 -10.61
N HIS A 98 3.37 -7.70 -10.06
CA HIS A 98 3.87 -8.84 -10.84
C HIS A 98 2.87 -9.24 -11.92
N GLN A 99 1.60 -9.44 -11.56
CA GLN A 99 0.54 -9.76 -12.52
C GLN A 99 0.34 -8.65 -13.56
N LEU A 100 0.37 -7.38 -13.16
CA LEU A 100 0.21 -6.25 -14.07
C LEU A 100 1.38 -6.12 -15.06
N HIS A 101 2.61 -6.39 -14.61
CA HIS A 101 3.80 -6.41 -15.48
C HIS A 101 3.74 -7.58 -16.46
N GLN A 102 3.40 -8.80 -15.99
CA GLN A 102 3.29 -9.98 -16.83
C GLN A 102 2.18 -9.86 -17.89
N SER A 103 1.04 -9.28 -17.52
CA SER A 103 -0.08 -9.07 -18.44
C SER A 103 0.08 -7.86 -19.37
N GLY A 104 1.15 -7.08 -19.20
CA GLY A 104 1.41 -5.87 -19.99
C GLY A 104 0.47 -4.71 -19.70
N LYS A 105 -0.37 -4.81 -18.66
CA LYS A 105 -1.28 -3.72 -18.23
C LYS A 105 -0.57 -2.58 -17.52
N LEU A 106 0.62 -2.87 -16.98
CA LEU A 106 1.52 -1.88 -16.41
C LEU A 106 2.93 -2.21 -16.91
N PRO A 107 3.67 -1.29 -17.56
CA PRO A 107 5.07 -1.53 -17.86
C PRO A 107 5.88 -1.71 -16.56
N PRO A 108 7.00 -2.47 -16.61
CA PRO A 108 7.95 -2.53 -15.49
C PRO A 108 8.25 -1.12 -14.97
N SER A 109 8.03 -0.93 -13.67
CA SER A 109 8.01 0.37 -13.01
C SER A 109 8.63 0.27 -11.62
N THR A 110 9.22 1.36 -11.18
CA THR A 110 9.69 1.53 -9.80
C THR A 110 8.56 2.14 -8.98
N ILE A 111 8.26 1.56 -7.82
CA ILE A 111 7.25 2.10 -6.91
C ILE A 111 7.95 2.71 -5.70
N ILE A 112 7.54 3.91 -5.33
CA ILE A 112 7.97 4.59 -4.11
C ILE A 112 6.74 4.68 -3.21
N THR A 113 6.84 4.19 -1.98
CA THR A 113 5.78 4.27 -0.96
C THR A 113 6.28 5.15 0.20
N PRO A 114 6.17 6.50 0.10
CA PRO A 114 6.67 7.39 1.15
C PRO A 114 5.90 7.21 2.44
N ASP A 115 6.58 7.35 3.57
CA ASP A 115 5.92 7.60 4.84
C ASP A 115 5.36 9.04 4.85
N GLY A 116 4.04 9.15 4.79
CA GLY A 116 3.29 10.41 4.79
C GLY A 116 2.99 10.97 6.18
N ASN A 117 3.41 10.30 7.25
CA ASN A 117 3.07 10.69 8.62
C ASN A 117 3.81 11.94 9.09
N ASP A 118 3.09 13.01 9.39
CA ASP A 118 3.66 14.31 9.75
C ASP A 118 3.37 14.74 11.20
N LEU A 119 2.94 13.80 12.05
CA LEU A 119 2.54 14.01 13.44
C LEU A 119 1.29 14.90 13.63
N ARG A 120 0.56 15.20 12.55
CA ARG A 120 -0.67 16.03 12.60
C ARG A 120 -1.94 15.24 12.33
N GLY A 121 -1.88 13.91 12.27
CA GLY A 121 -3.00 13.05 11.90
C GLY A 121 -3.01 11.69 12.59
N SER A 122 -3.68 10.72 11.95
CA SER A 122 -3.82 9.34 12.40
C SER A 122 -2.57 8.51 12.12
N SER A 123 -1.39 8.99 12.51
CA SER A 123 -0.17 8.20 12.36
C SER A 123 -0.23 6.94 13.24
N PRO A 124 0.39 5.82 12.81
CA PRO A 124 0.56 4.67 13.70
C PRO A 124 1.22 5.13 15.01
N LEU A 125 0.75 4.59 16.14
CA LEU A 125 1.34 4.83 17.47
C LEU A 125 2.76 4.26 17.57
#